data_AF-A0A930JJZ2-F1
#
_entry.id   AF-A0A930JJZ2-F1
#
_cell.length_a   1.000
_cell.length_b   1.000
_cell.length_c   1.000
_cell.angle_alpha   90.00
_cell.angle_beta   90.00
_cell.angle_gamma   90.00
#
_symmetry.space_group_name_H-M   'P 1'
#
loop_
_entity.id
_entity.type
_entity.pdbx_description
1 polymer ?
#
loop_
_entity_poly.entity_id
_entity_poly.type
_entity_poly.pdbx_seq_one_letter_code
_entity_poly.pdbx_strand_id
1 'polypeptide(L)'
;MIENKVDNKSKIITYNISEIVPYINWAYFFYAWSMNGKAKDAQLELRSEAEKLLADMEGRYHTRAVFALCEANSEGDDIIINGTRVPMLRQQKVIPGKPNLCLADFIRPASSGVKDAIGLFATSVDAAFTSNNEEDPYQRMLSQTLADRLAEATAEKFHEDVRKKYWGYAADEQLTIKDLLAERYQGIRPAVGYPSIPDTSMNFLLYELLDMKGIGINLTESGMMVPHASVSGFMFAHPQSRYFDLGKIDDDQLEDYARRRNKPIEELRKYLTSSLLKK
;
A
#
# COMPACT_ATOMS: atom_id res chain seq x y z
N MET A 1 4.63 -29.38 -6.54
CA MET A 1 4.74 -28.51 -5.34
C MET A 1 5.67 -27.38 -5.72
N ILE A 2 5.13 -26.19 -5.98
CA ILE A 2 5.95 -25.02 -6.26
C ILE A 2 6.48 -24.58 -4.90
N GLU A 3 7.79 -24.66 -4.67
CA GLU A 3 8.42 -24.05 -3.50
C GLU A 3 8.00 -22.58 -3.46
N ASN A 4 7.22 -22.20 -2.44
CA ASN A 4 6.91 -20.81 -2.18
C ASN A 4 8.26 -20.08 -2.03
N LYS A 5 8.60 -19.22 -3.00
CA LYS A 5 9.88 -18.51 -3.07
C LYS A 5 9.96 -17.37 -2.06
N VAL A 6 9.89 -17.73 -0.77
CA VAL A 6 10.30 -16.83 0.31
C VAL A 6 11.82 -16.75 0.28
N ASP A 7 12.36 -15.61 -0.11
CA ASP A 7 13.81 -15.42 -0.24
C ASP A 7 14.36 -14.26 0.60
N ASN A 8 13.48 -13.59 1.37
CA ASN A 8 13.82 -12.50 2.31
C ASN A 8 14.63 -11.35 1.68
N LYS A 9 14.73 -11.30 0.35
CA LYS A 9 15.53 -10.32 -0.38
C LYS A 9 14.61 -9.36 -1.11
N SER A 10 14.95 -8.07 -1.03
CA SER A 10 14.29 -7.05 -1.82
C SER A 10 14.52 -7.29 -3.31
N LYS A 11 13.45 -7.24 -4.08
CA LYS A 11 13.45 -7.28 -5.54
C LYS A 11 12.85 -6.01 -6.08
N ILE A 12 13.53 -5.40 -7.04
CA ILE A 12 13.07 -4.18 -7.71
C ILE A 12 12.54 -4.56 -9.09
N ILE A 13 11.41 -3.97 -9.45
CA ILE A 13 10.83 -4.05 -10.79
C ILE A 13 10.60 -2.64 -11.29
N THR A 14 11.01 -2.39 -12.52
CA THR A 14 10.81 -1.11 -13.21
C THR A 14 9.79 -1.31 -14.32
N TYR A 15 8.85 -0.39 -14.46
CA TYR A 15 7.80 -0.42 -15.47
C TYR A 15 7.85 0.85 -16.32
N ASN A 16 7.55 0.68 -17.60
CA ASN A 16 7.19 1.80 -18.46
C ASN A 16 5.81 2.34 -18.06
N ILE A 17 5.54 3.61 -18.35
CA ILE A 17 4.24 4.23 -18.02
C ILE A 17 3.13 3.50 -18.76
N SER A 18 3.34 3.15 -20.03
CA SER A 18 2.39 2.42 -20.87
C SER A 18 1.91 1.08 -20.26
N GLU A 19 2.76 0.39 -19.50
CA GLU A 19 2.40 -0.86 -18.80
C GLU A 19 1.46 -0.62 -17.61
N ILE A 20 1.51 0.58 -17.03
CA ILE A 20 0.79 0.95 -15.81
C ILE A 20 -0.52 1.67 -16.11
N VAL A 21 -0.61 2.41 -17.23
CA VAL A 21 -1.82 3.15 -17.65
C VAL A 21 -3.11 2.31 -17.58
N PRO A 22 -3.15 1.03 -18.01
CA PRO A 22 -4.36 0.21 -17.91
C PRO A 22 -4.85 -0.01 -16.47
N TYR A 23 -3.96 0.08 -15.47
CA TYR A 23 -4.26 -0.15 -14.06
C TYR A 23 -4.66 1.14 -13.32
N ILE A 24 -4.69 2.30 -13.99
CA ILE A 24 -5.13 3.56 -13.38
C ILE A 24 -6.62 3.48 -13.06
N ASN A 25 -6.96 3.66 -11.79
CA ASN A 25 -8.34 3.89 -11.37
C ASN A 25 -8.73 5.37 -11.59
N TRP A 26 -9.29 5.63 -12.76
CA TRP A 26 -9.73 6.96 -13.18
C TRP A 26 -10.81 7.58 -12.29
N ALA A 27 -11.57 6.80 -11.52
CA ALA A 27 -12.58 7.35 -10.62
C ALA A 27 -11.94 8.24 -9.54
N TYR A 28 -10.79 7.84 -8.99
CA TYR A 28 -10.06 8.66 -8.03
C TYR A 28 -9.37 9.87 -8.66
N PHE A 29 -8.93 9.74 -9.92
CA PHE A 29 -8.44 10.88 -10.69
C PHE A 29 -9.55 11.93 -10.83
N PHE A 30 -10.75 11.54 -11.25
CA PHE A 30 -11.89 12.46 -11.36
C PHE A 30 -12.34 13.01 -10.01
N TYR A 31 -12.23 12.24 -8.93
CA TYR A 31 -12.48 12.73 -7.57
C TYR A 31 -11.53 13.88 -7.21
N ALA A 32 -10.22 13.73 -7.43
CA ALA A 32 -9.22 14.76 -7.16
C ALA A 32 -9.50 16.06 -7.93
N TRP A 33 -10.07 15.94 -9.13
CA TRP A 33 -10.45 17.07 -9.99
C TRP A 33 -11.87 17.60 -9.75
N SER A 34 -12.59 17.12 -8.72
CA SER A 34 -13.99 17.48 -8.46
C SER A 34 -14.92 17.26 -9.68
N MET A 35 -14.60 16.24 -10.49
CA MET A 35 -15.32 15.89 -11.72
C MET A 35 -16.43 14.86 -11.49
N ASN A 36 -16.61 14.40 -10.25
CA ASN A 36 -17.70 13.50 -9.91
C ASN A 36 -19.06 14.17 -10.11
N GLY A 37 -19.93 13.51 -10.87
CA GLY A 37 -21.24 14.06 -11.24
C GLY A 37 -21.22 15.10 -12.37
N LYS A 38 -20.04 15.41 -12.94
CA LYS A 38 -19.94 16.23 -14.16
C LYS A 38 -20.30 15.43 -15.41
N ALA A 39 -20.55 16.15 -16.52
CA ALA A 39 -20.86 15.55 -17.81
C ALA A 39 -19.74 14.60 -18.26
N LYS A 40 -20.11 13.47 -18.89
CA LYS A 40 -19.16 12.46 -19.35
C LYS A 40 -18.16 13.02 -20.36
N ASP A 41 -18.59 13.92 -21.24
CA ASP A 41 -17.71 14.50 -22.26
C ASP A 41 -16.57 15.30 -21.62
N ALA A 42 -16.85 16.09 -20.58
CA ALA A 42 -15.82 16.83 -19.85
C ALA A 42 -14.84 15.90 -19.11
N GLN A 43 -15.31 14.75 -18.60
CA GLN A 43 -14.42 13.73 -18.02
C GLN A 43 -13.53 13.08 -19.09
N LEU A 44 -14.08 12.85 -20.30
CA LEU A 44 -13.33 12.27 -21.42
C LEU A 44 -12.28 13.26 -21.96
N GLU A 45 -12.59 14.55 -22.02
CA GLU A 45 -11.64 15.60 -22.41
C GLU A 45 -10.46 15.66 -21.43
N LEU A 46 -10.73 15.78 -20.13
CA LEU A 46 -9.68 15.80 -19.11
C LEU A 46 -8.85 14.51 -19.12
N ARG A 47 -9.49 13.35 -19.30
CA ARG A 47 -8.77 12.08 -19.43
C ARG A 47 -7.90 12.05 -20.68
N SER A 48 -8.37 12.56 -21.81
CA SER A 48 -7.59 12.63 -23.06
C SER A 48 -6.34 13.50 -22.87
N GLU A 49 -6.45 14.63 -22.17
CA GLU A 49 -5.29 15.45 -21.82
C GLU A 49 -4.31 14.73 -20.89
N ALA A 50 -4.84 14.04 -19.89
CA ALA A 50 -4.04 13.24 -18.97
C ALA A 50 -3.29 12.10 -19.69
N GLU A 51 -3.97 11.38 -20.60
CA GLU A 51 -3.38 10.31 -21.41
C GLU A 51 -2.32 10.83 -22.39
N LYS A 52 -2.50 12.02 -22.97
CA LYS A 52 -1.47 12.69 -23.78
C LYS A 52 -0.23 12.99 -22.94
N LEU A 53 -0.41 13.55 -21.74
CA LEU A 53 0.71 13.82 -20.83
C LEU A 53 1.44 12.52 -20.46
N LEU A 54 0.72 11.43 -20.16
CA LEU A 54 1.33 10.13 -19.88
C LEU A 54 2.14 9.59 -21.07
N ALA A 55 1.60 9.73 -22.29
CA ALA A 55 2.30 9.34 -23.51
C ALA A 55 3.58 10.17 -23.74
N ASP A 56 3.54 11.48 -23.47
CA ASP A 56 4.71 12.34 -23.58
C ASP A 56 5.80 11.94 -22.56
N MET A 57 5.41 11.44 -21.39
CA MET A 57 6.34 11.03 -20.32
C MET A 57 6.99 9.66 -20.57
N GLU A 58 6.44 8.85 -21.49
CA GLU A 58 6.93 7.52 -21.81
C GLU A 58 8.42 7.51 -22.21
N GLY A 59 9.16 6.52 -21.71
CA GLY A 59 10.60 6.36 -21.95
C GLY A 59 11.50 7.39 -21.24
N ARG A 60 10.94 8.53 -20.81
CA ARG A 60 11.65 9.53 -19.99
C ARG A 60 11.55 9.23 -18.50
N TYR A 61 10.41 8.71 -18.07
CA TYR A 61 10.10 8.41 -16.68
C TYR A 61 9.56 7.00 -16.52
N HIS A 62 9.79 6.42 -15.36
CA HIS A 62 9.39 5.07 -15.01
C HIS A 62 8.69 5.07 -13.65
N THR A 63 7.90 4.03 -13.43
CA THR A 63 7.47 3.66 -12.08
C THR A 63 8.25 2.44 -11.62
N ARG A 64 8.43 2.30 -10.31
CA ARG A 64 9.16 1.18 -9.72
C ARG A 64 8.40 0.60 -8.55
N ALA A 65 8.56 -0.70 -8.38
CA ALA A 65 8.14 -1.44 -7.19
C ALA A 65 9.37 -2.08 -6.56
N VAL A 66 9.47 -2.04 -5.23
CA VAL A 66 10.36 -2.89 -4.44
C VAL A 66 9.52 -3.77 -3.54
N PHE A 67 9.89 -5.04 -3.42
CA PHE A 67 9.17 -5.96 -2.55
C PHE A 67 10.06 -7.06 -1.99
N ALA A 68 9.58 -7.69 -0.93
CA ALA A 68 10.14 -8.92 -0.39
C ALA A 68 8.99 -9.87 0.00
N LEU A 69 9.22 -11.17 -0.18
CA LEU A 69 8.41 -12.20 0.45
C LEU A 69 9.20 -12.74 1.63
N CYS A 70 8.61 -12.60 2.82
CA CYS A 70 9.28 -12.86 4.07
C CYS A 70 8.61 -14.01 4.83
N GLU A 71 9.39 -14.78 5.56
CA GLU A 71 8.82 -15.69 6.56
C GLU A 71 8.15 -14.86 7.64
N ALA A 72 6.93 -15.26 8.00
CA ALA A 72 6.19 -14.60 9.06
C ALA A 72 5.29 -15.54 9.85
N ASN A 73 5.05 -15.17 11.10
CA ASN A 73 4.02 -15.78 11.94
C ASN A 73 3.41 -14.70 12.85
N SER A 74 2.20 -14.92 13.36
CA SER A 74 1.59 -14.02 14.32
C SER A 74 1.88 -14.43 15.78
N GLU A 75 1.96 -13.42 16.65
CA GLU A 75 2.04 -13.56 18.10
C GLU A 75 1.13 -12.52 18.77
N GLY A 76 -0.07 -12.95 19.20
CA GLY A 76 -1.09 -12.01 19.67
C GLY A 76 -1.54 -11.10 18.52
N ASP A 77 -1.42 -9.79 18.73
CA ASP A 77 -1.78 -8.76 17.73
C ASP A 77 -0.58 -8.34 16.86
N ASP A 78 0.53 -9.06 16.91
CA ASP A 78 1.76 -8.72 16.18
C ASP A 78 2.06 -9.72 15.08
N ILE A 79 2.76 -9.25 14.05
CA ILE A 79 3.36 -10.08 13.01
C ILE A 79 4.86 -10.09 13.21
N ILE A 80 5.46 -11.27 13.34
CA ILE A 80 6.91 -11.45 13.43
C ILE A 80 7.43 -11.74 12.04
N ILE A 81 8.20 -10.80 11.47
CA ILE A 81 8.72 -10.86 10.09
C ILE A 81 10.23 -10.96 10.17
N ASN A 82 10.81 -12.10 9.78
CA ASN A 82 12.25 -12.36 9.88
C ASN A 82 12.84 -12.03 11.27
N GLY A 83 12.07 -12.29 12.34
CA GLY A 83 12.46 -11.98 13.72
C GLY A 83 12.15 -10.55 14.19
N THR A 84 11.80 -9.64 13.27
CA THR A 84 11.35 -8.28 13.61
C THR A 84 9.88 -8.30 13.98
N ARG A 85 9.54 -7.77 15.17
CA ARG A 85 8.16 -7.60 15.60
C ARG A 85 7.54 -6.39 14.90
N VAL A 86 6.42 -6.60 14.22
CA VAL A 86 5.60 -5.56 13.61
C VAL A 86 4.25 -5.54 14.32
N PRO A 87 4.07 -4.63 15.30
CA PRO A 87 2.82 -4.53 16.03
C PRO A 87 1.66 -4.07 15.16
N MET A 88 0.50 -4.71 15.31
CA MET A 88 -0.75 -4.27 14.67
C MET A 88 -1.77 -3.83 15.73
N LEU A 89 -2.83 -3.18 15.26
CA LEU A 89 -3.97 -2.76 16.07
C LEU A 89 -5.20 -3.62 15.77
N ARG A 90 -6.10 -3.71 16.75
CA ARG A 90 -7.35 -4.49 16.73
C ARG A 90 -8.57 -3.59 16.90
N GLN A 91 -9.63 -3.88 16.15
CA GLN A 91 -10.93 -3.25 16.35
C GLN A 91 -11.41 -3.44 17.81
N GLN A 92 -11.95 -2.40 18.45
CA GLN A 92 -12.53 -2.50 19.80
C GLN A 92 -14.07 -2.32 19.82
N LYS A 93 -14.66 -1.83 18.73
CA LYS A 93 -16.12 -1.73 18.64
C LYS A 93 -16.75 -3.11 18.48
N VAL A 94 -17.37 -3.60 19.55
CA VAL A 94 -18.12 -4.85 19.54
C VAL A 94 -19.37 -4.71 18.67
N ILE A 95 -19.49 -5.57 17.67
CA ILE A 95 -20.70 -5.71 16.84
C ILE A 95 -21.19 -7.15 17.00
N PRO A 96 -22.43 -7.38 17.48
CA PRO A 96 -22.96 -8.72 17.69
C PRO A 96 -22.81 -9.61 16.45
N GLY A 97 -22.26 -10.82 16.64
CA GLY A 97 -22.05 -11.80 15.57
C GLY A 97 -20.89 -11.50 14.62
N LYS A 98 -20.09 -10.44 14.87
CA LYS A 98 -18.88 -10.14 14.10
C LYS A 98 -17.63 -10.19 14.97
N PRO A 99 -16.51 -10.71 14.45
CA PRO A 99 -15.24 -10.65 15.16
C PRO A 99 -14.66 -9.23 15.11
N ASN A 100 -13.83 -8.90 16.10
CA ASN A 100 -12.99 -7.72 16.10
C ASN A 100 -11.67 -8.03 15.39
N LEU A 101 -11.45 -7.44 14.22
CA LEU A 101 -10.36 -7.78 13.33
C LEU A 101 -9.03 -7.11 13.72
N CYS A 102 -7.94 -7.84 13.53
CA CYS A 102 -6.56 -7.39 13.49
C CYS A 102 -5.89 -7.99 12.24
N LEU A 103 -4.96 -7.27 11.61
CA LEU A 103 -4.23 -7.81 10.45
C LEU A 103 -3.41 -9.07 10.78
N ALA A 104 -2.94 -9.20 12.03
CA ALA A 104 -2.24 -10.40 12.50
C ALA A 104 -3.11 -11.67 12.44
N ASP A 105 -4.45 -11.54 12.46
CA ASP A 105 -5.38 -12.66 12.37
C ASP A 105 -5.29 -13.39 11.01
N PHE A 106 -4.74 -12.73 9.98
CA PHE A 106 -4.58 -13.29 8.64
C PHE A 106 -3.22 -13.94 8.39
N ILE A 107 -2.39 -14.05 9.43
CA ILE A 107 -1.11 -14.76 9.41
C ILE A 107 -1.17 -15.88 10.45
N ARG A 108 -0.66 -17.06 10.09
CA ARG A 108 -0.68 -18.22 10.97
C ARG A 108 0.08 -17.96 12.28
N PRO A 109 -0.49 -18.32 13.44
CA PRO A 109 0.17 -18.11 14.73
C PRO A 109 1.42 -18.97 14.87
N ALA A 110 2.45 -18.42 15.53
CA ALA A 110 3.70 -19.12 15.79
C ALA A 110 3.49 -20.42 16.60
N SER A 111 2.48 -20.44 17.48
CA SER A 111 2.07 -21.61 18.27
C SER A 111 1.59 -22.80 17.43
N SER A 112 1.25 -22.58 16.15
CA SER A 112 0.88 -23.68 15.23
C SER A 112 2.08 -24.55 14.82
N GLY A 113 3.31 -24.07 15.02
CA GLY A 113 4.53 -24.76 14.57
C GLY A 113 4.74 -24.76 13.06
N VAL A 114 3.86 -24.14 12.28
CA VAL A 114 3.95 -24.05 10.81
C VAL A 114 4.31 -22.63 10.41
N LYS A 115 5.34 -22.49 9.58
CA LYS A 115 5.74 -21.20 9.01
C LYS A 115 4.68 -20.66 8.05
N ASP A 116 4.43 -19.36 8.11
CA ASP A 116 3.64 -18.63 7.11
C ASP A 116 4.52 -17.62 6.38
N ALA A 117 3.92 -16.84 5.49
CA ALA A 117 4.60 -15.80 4.75
C ALA A 117 3.79 -14.51 4.69
N ILE A 118 4.51 -13.41 4.53
CA ILE A 118 3.95 -12.08 4.28
C ILE A 118 4.74 -11.39 3.18
N GLY A 119 4.06 -10.62 2.33
CA GLY A 119 4.72 -9.73 1.39
C GLY A 119 4.89 -8.34 1.99
N LEU A 120 6.00 -7.68 1.68
CA LEU A 120 6.24 -6.28 1.96
C LEU A 120 6.41 -5.55 0.63
N PHE A 121 5.91 -4.32 0.50
CA PHE A 121 6.17 -3.54 -0.72
C PHE A 121 6.32 -2.04 -0.49
N ALA A 122 6.99 -1.42 -1.45
CA ALA A 122 6.83 -0.02 -1.77
C ALA A 122 6.80 0.19 -3.28
N THR A 123 6.13 1.24 -3.74
CA THR A 123 6.10 1.68 -5.14
C THR A 123 6.36 3.17 -5.20
N SER A 124 6.95 3.65 -6.29
CA SER A 124 7.22 5.06 -6.51
C SER A 124 7.21 5.40 -8.00
N VAL A 125 6.97 6.67 -8.29
CA VAL A 125 7.18 7.28 -9.61
C VAL A 125 8.46 8.10 -9.56
N ASP A 126 9.22 8.12 -10.67
CA ASP A 126 10.40 8.98 -10.78
C ASP A 126 10.11 10.41 -10.29
N ALA A 127 10.93 10.91 -9.37
CA ALA A 127 10.72 12.22 -8.72
C ALA A 127 10.57 13.36 -9.74
N ALA A 128 11.33 13.28 -10.83
CA ALA A 128 11.34 14.28 -11.89
C ALA A 128 10.09 14.28 -12.78
N PHE A 129 9.17 13.32 -12.63
CA PHE A 129 7.89 13.27 -13.36
C PHE A 129 7.05 14.53 -13.13
N THR A 130 7.12 15.13 -11.95
CA THR A 130 6.34 16.32 -11.58
C THR A 130 7.13 17.63 -11.71
N SER A 131 8.42 17.58 -12.07
CA SER A 131 9.33 18.74 -12.01
C SER A 131 9.28 19.66 -13.24
N ASN A 132 8.78 19.21 -14.39
CA ASN A 132 8.84 20.01 -15.62
C ASN A 132 7.71 21.05 -15.78
N ASN A 133 6.72 21.03 -14.89
CA ASN A 133 5.47 21.76 -15.07
C ASN A 133 5.30 22.87 -14.03
N GLU A 134 6.40 23.44 -13.52
CA GLU A 134 6.33 24.34 -12.38
C GLU A 134 5.64 25.68 -12.70
N GLU A 135 5.80 26.18 -13.91
CA GLU A 135 5.30 27.52 -14.27
C GLU A 135 3.79 27.54 -14.57
N ASP A 136 3.17 26.40 -14.85
CA ASP A 136 1.75 26.27 -15.13
C ASP A 136 1.03 25.49 -14.00
N PRO A 137 0.21 26.16 -13.16
CA PRO A 137 -0.53 25.53 -12.08
C PRO A 137 -1.42 24.36 -12.51
N TYR A 138 -2.00 24.42 -13.71
CA TYR A 138 -2.84 23.35 -14.25
C TYR A 138 -2.01 22.11 -14.56
N GLN A 139 -0.91 22.27 -15.32
CA GLN A 139 0.00 21.18 -15.66
C GLN A 139 0.69 20.60 -14.42
N ARG A 140 1.01 21.44 -13.43
CA ARG A 140 1.53 21.00 -12.13
C ARG A 140 0.53 20.09 -11.42
N MET A 141 -0.72 20.52 -11.29
CA MET A 141 -1.76 19.72 -10.65
C MET A 141 -2.05 18.43 -11.43
N LEU A 142 -2.04 18.47 -12.76
CA LEU A 142 -2.26 17.32 -13.63
C LEU A 142 -1.15 16.29 -13.47
N SER A 143 0.11 16.70 -13.56
CA SER A 143 1.25 15.80 -13.36
C SER A 143 1.33 15.25 -11.94
N GLN A 144 1.04 16.04 -10.91
CA GLN A 144 0.97 15.54 -9.52
C GLN A 144 -0.13 14.49 -9.34
N THR A 145 -1.34 14.78 -9.80
CA THR A 145 -2.46 13.81 -9.70
C THR A 145 -2.12 12.53 -10.47
N LEU A 146 -1.52 12.64 -11.66
CA LEU A 146 -1.10 11.49 -12.44
C LEU A 146 0.01 10.69 -11.78
N ALA A 147 0.99 11.34 -11.13
CA ALA A 147 2.03 10.65 -10.38
C ALA A 147 1.41 9.81 -9.24
N ASP A 148 0.47 10.38 -8.48
CA ASP A 148 -0.22 9.64 -7.42
C ASP A 148 -1.02 8.45 -7.98
N ARG A 149 -1.71 8.64 -9.12
CA ARG A 149 -2.43 7.54 -9.80
C ARG A 149 -1.48 6.46 -10.31
N LEU A 150 -0.33 6.84 -10.85
CA LEU A 150 0.69 5.90 -11.34
C LEU A 150 1.31 5.09 -10.20
N ALA A 151 1.54 5.68 -9.03
CA ALA A 151 2.03 4.96 -7.86
C ALA A 151 1.03 3.87 -7.42
N GLU A 152 -0.26 4.22 -7.27
CA GLU A 152 -1.30 3.25 -6.93
C GLU A 152 -1.51 2.16 -8.01
N ALA A 153 -1.52 2.56 -9.29
CA ALA A 153 -1.64 1.64 -10.42
C ALA A 153 -0.44 0.68 -10.50
N THR A 154 0.75 1.17 -10.17
CA THR A 154 1.96 0.33 -10.04
C THR A 154 1.77 -0.70 -8.94
N ALA A 155 1.21 -0.31 -7.79
CA ALA A 155 0.91 -1.25 -6.71
C ALA A 155 -0.13 -2.31 -7.11
N GLU A 156 -1.16 -1.96 -7.89
CA GLU A 156 -2.15 -2.92 -8.41
C GLU A 156 -1.53 -3.93 -9.38
N LYS A 157 -0.84 -3.42 -10.42
CA LYS A 157 -0.17 -4.25 -11.43
C LYS A 157 0.86 -5.17 -10.80
N PHE A 158 1.70 -4.61 -9.94
CA PHE A 158 2.73 -5.37 -9.26
C PHE A 158 2.13 -6.42 -8.32
N HIS A 159 1.06 -6.11 -7.60
CA HIS A 159 0.38 -7.10 -6.76
C HIS A 159 -0.15 -8.27 -7.59
N GLU A 160 -0.71 -8.03 -8.78
CA GLU A 160 -1.09 -9.09 -9.72
C GLU A 160 0.10 -10.01 -10.04
N ASP A 161 1.26 -9.44 -10.38
CA ASP A 161 2.48 -10.23 -10.63
C ASP A 161 2.92 -11.02 -9.40
N VAL A 162 2.76 -10.49 -8.18
CA VAL A 162 3.07 -11.24 -6.95
C VAL A 162 2.15 -12.44 -6.78
N ARG A 163 0.83 -12.24 -6.91
CA ARG A 163 -0.14 -13.33 -6.74
C ARG A 163 0.10 -14.47 -7.74
N LYS A 164 0.38 -14.11 -8.99
CA LYS A 164 0.50 -15.08 -10.10
C LYS A 164 1.87 -15.70 -10.23
N LYS A 165 2.94 -14.93 -10.02
CA LYS A 165 4.31 -15.32 -10.40
C LYS A 165 5.27 -15.40 -9.22
N TYR A 166 5.36 -14.36 -8.40
CA TYR A 166 6.41 -14.29 -7.38
C TYR A 166 6.07 -15.09 -6.12
N TRP A 167 4.87 -14.89 -5.58
CA TRP A 167 4.33 -15.70 -4.50
C TRP A 167 3.60 -16.93 -5.05
N GLY A 168 2.84 -16.74 -6.14
CA GLY A 168 2.31 -17.86 -6.93
C GLY A 168 1.13 -18.60 -6.30
N TYR A 169 0.47 -18.03 -5.30
CA TYR A 169 -0.72 -18.64 -4.69
C TYR A 169 -1.97 -18.56 -5.59
N ALA A 170 -1.92 -17.80 -6.68
CA ALA A 170 -3.00 -17.68 -7.66
C ALA A 170 -2.46 -17.69 -9.10
N ALA A 171 -1.62 -18.67 -9.44
CA ALA A 171 -0.96 -18.77 -10.76
C ALA A 171 -1.93 -18.79 -11.96
N ASP A 172 -3.11 -19.39 -11.78
CA ASP A 172 -4.15 -19.52 -12.82
C ASP A 172 -5.15 -18.35 -12.85
N GLU A 173 -4.89 -17.25 -12.13
CA GLU A 173 -5.76 -16.07 -12.09
C GLU A 173 -5.92 -15.40 -13.48
N GLN A 174 -7.16 -15.29 -13.96
CA GLN A 174 -7.55 -14.67 -15.24
C GLN A 174 -8.56 -13.53 -15.02
N LEU A 175 -8.17 -12.51 -14.26
CA LEU A 175 -9.03 -11.36 -13.96
C LEU A 175 -8.87 -10.26 -15.02
N THR A 176 -9.97 -9.56 -15.33
CA THR A 176 -9.91 -8.35 -16.12
C THR A 176 -9.44 -7.17 -15.26
N ILE A 177 -8.97 -6.08 -15.88
CA ILE A 177 -8.66 -4.82 -15.17
C ILE A 177 -9.84 -4.37 -14.29
N LYS A 178 -11.07 -4.50 -14.78
CA LYS A 178 -12.26 -4.14 -14.00
C LYS A 178 -12.41 -5.01 -12.76
N ASP A 179 -12.10 -6.29 -12.86
CA ASP A 179 -12.15 -7.20 -11.72
C ASP A 179 -11.03 -6.92 -10.71
N LEU A 180 -9.83 -6.58 -11.19
CA LEU A 180 -8.69 -6.17 -10.35
C LEU A 180 -9.03 -4.90 -9.57
N LEU A 181 -9.53 -3.86 -10.25
CA LEU A 181 -9.94 -2.60 -9.61
C LEU A 181 -11.16 -2.76 -8.67
N ALA A 182 -11.89 -3.86 -8.80
CA ALA A 182 -12.97 -4.25 -7.89
C ALA A 182 -12.51 -5.26 -6.82
N GLU A 183 -11.20 -5.48 -6.69
CA GLU A 183 -10.56 -6.33 -5.68
C GLU A 183 -11.09 -7.77 -5.67
N ARG A 184 -11.42 -8.33 -6.84
CA ARG A 184 -12.00 -9.69 -6.97
C ARG A 184 -10.96 -10.83 -6.90
N TYR A 185 -9.74 -10.52 -6.49
CA TYR A 185 -8.67 -11.50 -6.30
C TYR A 185 -8.60 -11.99 -4.86
N GLN A 186 -7.87 -13.09 -4.65
CA GLN A 186 -7.52 -13.58 -3.32
C GLN A 186 -6.44 -12.69 -2.69
N GLY A 187 -6.57 -12.40 -1.40
CA GLY A 187 -5.58 -11.66 -0.64
C GLY A 187 -5.81 -10.14 -0.63
N ILE A 188 -5.04 -9.42 0.17
CA ILE A 188 -5.11 -7.96 0.30
C ILE A 188 -3.71 -7.34 0.35
N ARG A 189 -3.63 -6.05 0.04
CA ARG A 189 -2.40 -5.25 0.13
C ARG A 189 -2.55 -3.95 0.95
N PRO A 190 -2.87 -4.02 2.26
CA PRO A 190 -3.10 -2.83 3.07
C PRO A 190 -1.87 -1.94 3.11
N ALA A 191 -2.10 -0.66 2.83
CA ALA A 191 -1.07 0.37 2.79
C ALA A 191 -1.04 1.17 4.09
N VAL A 192 0.14 1.73 4.40
CA VAL A 192 0.33 2.60 5.56
C VAL A 192 -0.51 3.88 5.41
N GLY A 193 -1.13 4.33 6.49
CA GLY A 193 -2.03 5.48 6.53
C GLY A 193 -3.50 5.18 6.21
N TYR A 194 -3.81 3.98 5.70
CA TYR A 194 -5.18 3.55 5.43
C TYR A 194 -5.88 3.06 6.72
N PRO A 195 -7.22 2.93 6.74
CA PRO A 195 -7.98 2.61 7.94
C PRO A 195 -7.53 1.34 8.70
N SER A 196 -6.95 0.36 8.01
CA SER A 196 -6.41 -0.86 8.63
C SER A 196 -4.97 -0.73 9.16
N ILE A 197 -4.20 0.26 8.71
CA ILE A 197 -2.82 0.56 9.15
C ILE A 197 -2.67 2.07 9.33
N PRO A 198 -3.34 2.67 10.32
CA PRO A 198 -3.41 4.12 10.40
C PRO A 198 -2.16 4.79 10.99
N ASP A 199 -1.25 4.00 11.58
CA ASP A 199 0.03 4.49 12.10
C ASP A 199 1.01 4.73 10.95
N THR A 200 1.19 6.01 10.59
CA THR A 200 2.11 6.41 9.51
C THR A 200 3.59 6.13 9.83
N SER A 201 3.96 6.00 11.10
CA SER A 201 5.33 5.65 11.50
C SER A 201 5.72 4.21 11.11
N MET A 202 4.76 3.40 10.66
CA MET A 202 5.03 2.08 10.07
C MET A 202 5.96 2.17 8.84
N ASN A 203 6.01 3.33 8.18
CA ASN A 203 6.96 3.57 7.09
C ASN A 203 8.42 3.40 7.53
N PHE A 204 8.79 3.81 8.75
CA PHE A 204 10.16 3.60 9.25
C PHE A 204 10.52 2.12 9.33
N LEU A 205 9.61 1.28 9.83
CA LEU A 205 9.81 -0.17 9.90
C LEU A 205 9.92 -0.78 8.50
N LEU A 206 9.02 -0.42 7.58
CA LEU A 206 9.09 -0.92 6.20
C LEU A 206 10.38 -0.46 5.51
N TYR A 207 10.88 0.74 5.80
CA TYR A 207 12.12 1.27 5.25
C TYR A 207 13.38 0.55 5.76
N GLU A 208 13.33 -0.01 6.97
CA GLU A 208 14.39 -0.90 7.48
C GLU A 208 14.32 -2.30 6.85
N LEU A 209 13.11 -2.78 6.54
CA LEU A 209 12.87 -4.12 6.00
C LEU A 209 12.96 -4.22 4.47
N LEU A 210 12.85 -3.10 3.75
CA LEU A 210 12.87 -3.02 2.29
C LEU A 210 13.92 -2.03 1.78
N ASP A 211 14.52 -2.34 0.62
CA ASP A 211 15.37 -1.38 -0.10
C ASP A 211 14.56 -0.30 -0.83
N MET A 212 13.86 0.53 -0.05
CA MET A 212 13.09 1.67 -0.56
C MET A 212 13.98 2.71 -1.27
N LYS A 213 15.22 2.87 -0.80
CA LYS A 213 16.22 3.74 -1.44
C LYS A 213 16.54 3.29 -2.87
N GLY A 214 16.58 1.99 -3.12
CA GLY A 214 16.81 1.42 -4.45
C GLY A 214 15.77 1.84 -5.49
N ILE A 215 14.57 2.27 -5.08
CA ILE A 215 13.55 2.84 -5.96
C ILE A 215 13.36 4.35 -5.80
N GLY A 216 14.30 5.03 -5.13
CA GLY A 216 14.32 6.48 -4.97
C GLY A 216 13.52 7.02 -3.79
N ILE A 217 12.89 6.17 -2.98
CA ILE A 217 12.13 6.59 -1.80
C ILE A 217 13.09 6.91 -0.66
N ASN A 218 12.89 8.08 -0.05
CA ASN A 218 13.44 8.48 1.24
C ASN A 218 12.32 8.83 2.21
N LEU A 219 12.60 8.86 3.51
CA LEU A 219 11.66 9.30 4.53
C LEU A 219 12.04 10.68 5.08
N THR A 220 11.04 11.53 5.30
CA THR A 220 11.19 12.73 6.13
C THR A 220 11.35 12.34 7.60
N GLU A 221 11.70 13.30 8.45
CA GLU A 221 11.71 13.12 9.92
C GLU A 221 10.33 12.70 10.47
N SER A 222 9.25 13.04 9.77
CA SER A 222 7.87 12.66 10.10
C SER A 222 7.41 11.37 9.44
N GLY A 223 8.30 10.61 8.78
CA GLY A 223 7.97 9.32 8.16
C GLY A 223 7.15 9.41 6.87
N MET A 224 7.02 10.61 6.29
CA MET A 224 6.42 10.78 4.96
C MET A 224 7.41 10.31 3.89
N MET A 225 6.91 9.61 2.88
CA MET A 225 7.73 9.17 1.75
C MET A 225 7.97 10.31 0.77
N VAL A 226 9.20 10.39 0.27
CA VAL A 226 9.64 11.30 -0.79
C VAL A 226 10.28 10.44 -1.89
N PRO A 227 9.75 10.44 -3.13
CA PRO A 227 8.66 11.27 -3.66
C PRO A 227 7.29 11.01 -3.01
N HIS A 228 6.42 12.03 -3.00
CA HIS A 228 5.05 11.92 -2.47
C HIS A 228 4.24 10.83 -3.18
N ALA A 229 4.42 10.72 -4.50
CA ALA A 229 3.82 9.67 -5.33
C ALA A 229 4.47 8.31 -5.06
N SER A 230 4.26 7.81 -3.84
CA SER A 230 4.75 6.53 -3.35
C SER A 230 3.71 5.85 -2.49
N VAL A 231 3.67 4.51 -2.52
CA VAL A 231 2.77 3.69 -1.71
C VAL A 231 3.58 2.58 -1.07
N SER A 232 3.40 2.34 0.22
CA SER A 232 4.06 1.26 0.97
C SER A 232 3.05 0.46 1.78
N GLY A 233 3.34 -0.81 2.03
CA GLY A 233 2.45 -1.65 2.81
C GLY A 233 2.86 -3.12 2.87
N PHE A 234 1.88 -3.94 3.22
CA PHE A 234 2.02 -5.39 3.37
C PHE A 234 1.12 -6.10 2.37
N MET A 235 1.39 -7.36 2.08
CA MET A 235 0.53 -8.24 1.29
C MET A 235 0.21 -9.51 2.07
N PHE A 236 -1.07 -9.85 2.12
CA PHE A 236 -1.58 -11.03 2.81
C PHE A 236 -2.20 -11.97 1.78
N ALA A 237 -1.79 -13.24 1.79
CA ALA A 237 -2.28 -14.25 0.86
C ALA A 237 -3.54 -14.98 1.37
N HIS A 238 -3.87 -14.86 2.66
CA HIS A 238 -4.96 -15.63 3.27
C HIS A 238 -6.29 -15.35 2.56
N PRO A 239 -7.07 -16.37 2.15
CA PRO A 239 -8.27 -16.17 1.33
C PRO A 239 -9.42 -15.45 2.02
N GLN A 240 -9.41 -15.40 3.36
CA GLN A 240 -10.40 -14.64 4.14
C GLN A 240 -9.89 -13.27 4.61
N SER A 241 -8.67 -12.90 4.22
CA SER A 241 -8.15 -11.55 4.45
C SER A 241 -9.02 -10.53 3.72
N ARG A 242 -9.25 -9.39 4.36
CA ARG A 242 -10.14 -8.34 3.87
C ARG A 242 -9.78 -7.01 4.49
N TYR A 243 -9.97 -5.93 3.74
CA TYR A 243 -9.86 -4.58 4.27
C TYR A 243 -10.92 -4.33 5.35
N PHE A 244 -10.55 -3.59 6.39
CA PHE A 244 -11.44 -3.17 7.45
C PHE A 244 -11.04 -1.80 7.98
N ASP A 245 -12.01 -1.06 8.51
CA ASP A 245 -11.77 0.15 9.28
C ASP A 245 -11.51 -0.24 10.73
N LEU A 246 -10.36 0.16 11.28
CA LEU A 246 -10.03 -0.11 12.68
C LEU A 246 -11.04 0.54 13.65
N GLY A 247 -11.61 1.69 13.27
CA GLY A 247 -12.43 2.52 14.14
C GLY A 247 -11.61 3.16 15.26
N LYS A 248 -12.27 3.50 16.38
CA LYS A 248 -11.60 4.08 17.54
C LYS A 248 -10.96 3.00 18.40
N ILE A 249 -9.81 3.33 18.98
CA ILE A 249 -9.13 2.53 20.00
C ILE A 249 -9.19 3.25 21.36
N ASP A 250 -9.12 2.43 22.41
CA ASP A 250 -9.12 2.85 23.81
C ASP A 250 -7.67 3.03 24.29
N ASP A 251 -7.49 3.77 25.38
CA ASP A 251 -6.15 4.13 25.87
C ASP A 251 -5.34 2.88 26.29
N ASP A 252 -6.00 1.81 26.74
CA ASP A 252 -5.35 0.55 27.10
C ASP A 252 -4.61 -0.10 25.90
N GLN A 253 -5.26 -0.14 24.73
CA GLN A 253 -4.67 -0.63 23.50
C GLN A 253 -3.57 0.30 23.00
N LEU A 254 -3.74 1.62 23.16
CA LEU A 254 -2.73 2.58 22.77
C LEU A 254 -1.46 2.44 23.64
N GLU A 255 -1.62 2.28 24.95
CA GLU A 255 -0.51 2.01 25.88
C GLU A 255 0.20 0.71 25.55
N ASP A 256 -0.56 -0.36 25.31
CA ASP A 256 -0.03 -1.66 24.91
C ASP A 256 0.72 -1.60 23.57
N TYR A 257 0.13 -0.94 22.56
CA TYR A 257 0.73 -0.74 21.24
C TYR A 257 2.01 0.08 21.34
N ALA A 258 2.03 1.14 22.15
CA ALA A 258 3.21 1.96 22.37
C ALA A 258 4.37 1.19 22.99
N ARG A 259 4.07 0.36 23.99
CA ARG A 259 5.03 -0.58 24.59
C ARG A 259 5.58 -1.56 23.56
N ARG A 260 4.71 -2.18 22.74
CA ARG A 260 5.12 -3.12 21.68
C ARG A 260 5.94 -2.46 20.56
N ARG A 261 5.63 -1.21 20.22
CA ARG A 261 6.40 -0.38 19.28
C ARG A 261 7.70 0.17 19.87
N ASN A 262 7.91 0.00 21.17
CA ASN A 262 9.03 0.59 21.92
C ASN A 262 9.15 2.11 21.70
N LYS A 263 8.02 2.82 21.79
CA LYS A 263 7.93 4.27 21.60
C LYS A 263 7.09 4.93 22.69
N PRO A 264 7.41 6.17 23.09
CA PRO A 264 6.52 6.96 23.94
C PRO A 264 5.15 7.18 23.27
N ILE A 265 4.09 7.15 24.07
CA ILE A 265 2.71 7.38 23.59
C ILE A 265 2.58 8.75 22.92
N GLU A 266 3.16 9.79 23.52
CA GLU A 266 3.15 11.16 22.98
C GLU A 266 3.83 11.29 21.61
N GLU A 267 4.79 10.41 21.32
CA GLU A 267 5.41 10.35 20.00
C GLU A 267 4.47 9.66 18.99
N LEU A 268 3.89 8.51 19.35
CA LEU A 268 2.98 7.76 18.48
C LEU A 268 1.69 8.52 18.15
N ARG A 269 1.16 9.31 19.08
CA ARG A 269 -0.03 10.16 18.85
C ARG A 269 0.17 11.14 17.69
N LYS A 270 1.41 11.49 17.32
CA LYS A 270 1.72 12.35 16.16
C LYS A 270 1.52 11.64 14.81
N TYR A 271 1.63 10.30 14.80
CA TYR A 271 1.59 9.49 13.58
C TYR A 271 0.25 8.79 13.36
N LEU A 272 -0.51 8.58 14.44
CA LEU A 272 -1.85 8.04 14.41
C LEU A 272 -2.83 9.10 13.88
N THR A 273 -3.72 8.69 12.98
CA THR A 273 -4.78 9.59 12.50
C THR A 273 -5.64 10.05 13.68
N SER A 274 -5.92 11.36 13.75
CA SER A 274 -6.68 11.93 14.88
C SER A 274 -8.08 11.32 15.06
N SER A 275 -8.64 10.72 14.02
CA SER A 275 -9.92 10.02 14.02
C SER A 275 -9.94 8.73 14.87
N LEU A 276 -8.78 8.17 15.22
CA LEU A 276 -8.66 6.92 15.98
C LEU A 276 -8.77 7.07 17.48
N LEU A 277 -8.41 8.24 18.00
CA LEU A 277 -8.29 8.44 19.43
C LEU A 277 -9.65 8.82 20.00
N LYS A 278 -10.10 8.11 21.04
CA LYS A 278 -11.23 8.61 21.85
C LYS A 278 -10.81 9.95 22.47
N LYS A 279 -11.74 10.91 22.46
CA LYS A 279 -11.59 12.17 23.18
C LYS A 279 -11.93 11.94 24.64
#